data_AF-A0A2K5HJG7-F1
#
_entry.id   AF-A0A2K5HJG7-F1
#
_cell.length_a   1.000
_cell.length_b   1.000
_cell.length_c   1.000
_cell.angle_alpha   90.00
_cell.angle_beta   90.00
_cell.angle_gamma   90.00
#
_symmetry.space_group_name_H-M   'P 1'
#
loop_
_entity.id
_entity.type
_entity.pdbx_description
1 polymer ?
#
loop_
_entity_poly.entity_id
_entity_poly.type
_entity_poly.pdbx_seq_one_letter_code
_entity_poly.pdbx_strand_id
1 'polypeptide(L)'
;MDGVEPVLYPLLRRDLVAQGPRYVVQIGDKIIDYNEEFRLFLSTRNPNPFIPPDAASIVTEVNFTTTRSGLRGQLLALTIQHEKPDLEGQKTKLLQQEEDKKIQLAKLEESLLETLATSQGNILENKDLIESLNQTKASSALIQESLKESYKLQISLDQERDAYLPLAESASKMYFIISDLSKINNMYRFSLAAFLRLFQRALQNKQDSENTEQRIQSLISSLKHMVYEYICHCLFKADQLMFALHFVRGMHPELFQENEWDTFTGVVVGDMLRKADSQQKIRDQLPSWIDQEQSWAVATLKIALPSLYQTLCFEDAALWRTYYHNSMCEQEFPSILAKKVSLFQQILVVQALRPDRLQSAMALFACKTLGNIWK
;
A
#
# COMPACT_ATOMS: atom_id res chain seq x y z
N MET A 1 -19.64 3.29 -17.20
CA MET A 1 -20.42 2.15 -17.71
C MET A 1 -20.26 1.01 -16.72
N ASP A 2 -21.34 0.57 -16.08
CA ASP A 2 -21.26 -0.51 -15.07
C ASP A 2 -21.25 -1.91 -15.70
N GLY A 3 -21.40 -1.99 -17.02
CA GLY A 3 -21.24 -3.16 -17.88
C GLY A 3 -21.15 -2.77 -19.35
N VAL A 4 -21.07 -3.77 -20.23
CA VAL A 4 -21.07 -3.57 -21.70
C VAL A 4 -22.49 -3.62 -22.24
N GLU A 5 -22.98 -2.50 -22.75
CA GLU A 5 -24.32 -2.40 -23.32
C GLU A 5 -24.45 -3.26 -24.61
N PRO A 6 -25.51 -4.08 -24.75
CA PRO A 6 -25.73 -4.91 -25.94
C PRO A 6 -25.70 -4.14 -27.27
N VAL A 7 -26.18 -2.88 -27.26
CA VAL A 7 -26.18 -1.98 -28.42
C VAL A 7 -24.77 -1.70 -28.96
N LEU A 8 -23.73 -1.83 -28.14
CA LEU A 8 -22.35 -1.57 -28.53
C LEU A 8 -21.66 -2.77 -29.19
N TYR A 9 -22.23 -3.97 -29.09
CA TYR A 9 -21.59 -5.18 -29.60
C TYR A 9 -21.24 -5.13 -31.10
N PRO A 10 -22.12 -4.68 -32.00
CA PRO A 10 -21.78 -4.56 -33.42
C PRO A 10 -20.59 -3.62 -33.66
N LEU A 11 -20.51 -2.54 -32.89
CA LEU A 11 -19.41 -1.58 -32.97
C LEU A 11 -18.11 -2.14 -32.40
N LEU A 12 -18.17 -2.84 -31.26
CA LEU A 12 -17.01 -3.46 -30.61
C LEU A 12 -16.42 -4.62 -31.42
N ARG A 13 -17.27 -5.42 -32.06
CA ARG A 13 -16.86 -6.52 -32.96
C ARG A 13 -16.39 -6.06 -34.33
N ARG A 14 -16.64 -4.79 -34.67
CA ARG A 14 -16.46 -4.25 -36.02
C ARG A 14 -17.29 -5.01 -37.06
N ASP A 15 -18.57 -5.20 -36.77
CA ASP A 15 -19.56 -5.77 -37.69
C ASP A 15 -19.91 -4.74 -38.78
N LEU A 16 -18.91 -4.43 -39.62
CA LEU A 16 -18.98 -3.43 -40.68
C LEU A 16 -19.52 -4.06 -41.98
N VAL A 17 -20.50 -3.40 -42.59
CA VAL A 17 -21.06 -3.78 -43.88
C VAL A 17 -20.59 -2.79 -44.94
N ALA A 18 -20.03 -3.27 -46.04
CA ALA A 18 -19.62 -2.41 -47.15
C ALA A 18 -20.85 -1.93 -47.94
N GLN A 19 -20.99 -0.62 -48.09
CA GLN A 19 -21.93 0.03 -49.00
C GLN A 19 -21.16 0.91 -49.99
N GLY A 20 -20.82 0.32 -51.14
CA GLY A 20 -19.93 0.96 -52.11
C GLY A 20 -18.54 1.18 -51.51
N PRO A 21 -17.99 2.41 -51.51
CA PRO A 21 -16.68 2.69 -50.92
C PRO A 21 -16.72 2.95 -49.41
N ARG A 22 -17.90 2.97 -48.77
CA ARG A 22 -18.05 3.28 -47.35
C ARG A 22 -18.39 2.02 -46.55
N TYR A 23 -18.05 2.04 -45.26
CA TYR A 23 -18.52 1.06 -44.30
C TYR A 23 -19.68 1.64 -43.50
N VAL A 24 -20.69 0.84 -43.23
CA VAL A 24 -21.79 1.15 -42.31
C VAL A 24 -21.81 0.15 -41.16
N VAL A 25 -22.28 0.58 -40.00
CA VAL A 25 -22.47 -0.26 -38.81
C VAL A 25 -23.89 -0.11 -38.30
N GLN A 26 -24.48 -1.21 -37.82
CA GLN A 26 -25.80 -1.19 -37.20
C GLN A 26 -25.68 -0.89 -35.70
N ILE A 27 -26.41 0.12 -35.23
CA ILE A 27 -26.51 0.48 -33.82
C ILE A 27 -27.99 0.54 -33.46
N GLY A 28 -28.47 -0.50 -32.76
CA GLY A 28 -29.90 -0.71 -32.54
C GLY A 28 -30.65 -0.84 -33.88
N ASP A 29 -31.63 0.04 -34.09
CA ASP A 29 -32.45 0.05 -35.31
C ASP A 29 -31.88 0.93 -36.43
N LYS A 30 -30.74 1.60 -36.19
CA LYS A 30 -30.15 2.56 -37.14
C LYS A 30 -28.92 1.99 -37.82
N ILE A 31 -28.84 2.19 -39.12
CA ILE A 31 -27.64 1.96 -39.93
C ILE A 31 -26.93 3.30 -40.07
N ILE A 32 -25.66 3.35 -39.68
CA ILE A 32 -24.88 4.59 -39.60
C ILE A 32 -23.56 4.40 -40.33
N ASP A 33 -23.13 5.40 -41.11
CA ASP A 33 -21.81 5.44 -41.74
C ASP A 33 -20.70 5.35 -40.67
N TYR A 34 -19.80 4.38 -40.83
CA TYR A 34 -18.65 4.18 -39.95
C TYR A 34 -17.46 5.00 -40.45
N ASN A 35 -16.98 5.93 -39.61
CA ASN A 35 -15.76 6.68 -39.87
C ASN A 35 -14.52 5.90 -39.37
N GLU A 36 -13.53 5.68 -40.23
CA GLU A 36 -12.30 4.93 -39.89
C GLU A 36 -11.45 5.60 -38.80
N GLU A 37 -11.57 6.93 -38.64
CA GLU A 37 -10.90 7.70 -37.59
C GLU A 37 -11.59 7.57 -36.22
N PHE A 38 -12.77 6.95 -36.16
CA PHE A 38 -13.50 6.78 -34.90
C PHE A 38 -12.68 5.96 -33.88
N ARG A 39 -12.66 6.45 -32.63
CA ARG A 39 -12.06 5.79 -31.47
C ARG A 39 -13.01 5.90 -30.29
N LEU A 40 -13.20 4.80 -29.57
CA LEU A 40 -14.07 4.70 -28.40
C LEU A 40 -13.25 4.38 -27.16
N PHE A 41 -13.45 5.18 -26.11
CA PHE A 41 -12.92 4.91 -24.77
C PHE A 41 -14.08 4.92 -23.79
N LEU A 42 -14.15 3.92 -22.92
CA LEU A 42 -15.16 3.79 -21.88
C LEU A 42 -14.46 3.78 -20.52
N SER A 43 -15.05 4.46 -19.54
CA SER A 43 -14.54 4.45 -18.16
C SER A 43 -15.66 4.10 -17.17
N THR A 44 -15.25 3.54 -16.04
CA THR A 44 -16.14 3.21 -14.93
C THR A 44 -15.48 3.52 -13.59
N ARG A 45 -16.31 3.84 -12.60
CA ARG A 45 -15.87 4.02 -11.20
C ARG A 45 -16.04 2.73 -10.39
N ASN A 46 -16.77 1.74 -10.90
CA ASN A 46 -16.89 0.45 -10.26
C ASN A 46 -15.57 -0.33 -10.46
N PRO A 47 -14.84 -0.71 -9.40
CA PRO A 47 -13.58 -1.45 -9.52
C PRO A 47 -13.78 -2.87 -10.05
N ASN A 48 -14.97 -3.44 -9.91
CA ASN A 48 -15.31 -4.77 -10.38
C ASN A 48 -16.56 -4.67 -11.28
N PRO A 49 -16.45 -4.08 -12.49
CA PRO A 49 -17.57 -4.05 -13.43
C PRO A 49 -17.92 -5.48 -13.86
N PHE A 50 -19.19 -5.74 -14.10
CA PHE A 50 -19.58 -7.02 -14.66
C PHE A 50 -19.29 -7.00 -16.17
N ILE A 51 -18.28 -7.77 -16.59
CA ILE A 51 -17.92 -7.95 -17.99
C ILE A 51 -18.16 -9.42 -18.33
N PRO A 52 -19.18 -9.75 -19.13
CA PRO A 52 -19.43 -11.13 -19.51
C PRO A 52 -18.30 -11.66 -20.41
N PRO A 53 -18.03 -12.99 -20.44
CA PRO A 53 -16.87 -13.55 -21.15
C PRO A 53 -16.82 -13.23 -22.66
N ASP A 54 -17.99 -13.10 -23.29
CA ASP A 54 -18.13 -12.68 -24.67
C ASP A 54 -17.65 -11.25 -24.89
N ALA A 55 -18.01 -10.31 -24.01
CA ALA A 55 -17.52 -8.94 -24.04
C ALA A 55 -16.03 -8.84 -23.67
N ALA A 56 -15.56 -9.64 -22.70
CA ALA A 56 -14.18 -9.67 -22.27
C ALA A 56 -13.20 -10.07 -23.39
N SER A 57 -13.67 -10.86 -24.37
CA SER A 57 -12.86 -11.24 -25.55
C SER A 57 -12.66 -10.11 -26.57
N ILE A 58 -13.51 -9.08 -26.56
CA ILE A 58 -13.52 -7.98 -27.54
C ILE A 58 -13.21 -6.62 -26.93
N VAL A 59 -13.03 -6.55 -25.61
CA VAL A 59 -12.68 -5.33 -24.87
C VAL A 59 -11.40 -5.56 -24.09
N THR A 60 -10.49 -4.60 -24.12
CA THR A 60 -9.30 -4.59 -23.27
C THR A 60 -9.60 -3.89 -21.96
N GLU A 61 -9.60 -4.63 -20.85
CA GLU A 61 -9.73 -4.05 -19.51
C GLU A 61 -8.42 -3.42 -19.05
N VAL A 62 -8.47 -2.16 -18.59
CA VAL A 62 -7.32 -1.45 -18.02
C VAL A 62 -7.65 -1.02 -16.59
N ASN A 63 -6.93 -1.58 -15.62
CA ASN A 63 -7.15 -1.30 -14.21
C ASN A 63 -6.31 -0.09 -13.73
N PHE A 64 -6.99 0.98 -13.34
CA PHE A 64 -6.40 2.21 -12.78
C PHE A 64 -6.41 2.24 -11.23
N THR A 65 -6.27 1.08 -10.58
CA THR A 65 -6.19 1.00 -9.11
C THR A 65 -4.90 1.61 -8.60
N THR A 66 -5.00 2.43 -7.55
CA THR A 66 -3.85 3.00 -6.86
C THR A 66 -2.99 1.91 -6.24
N THR A 67 -1.69 1.89 -6.57
CA THR A 67 -0.71 0.95 -6.02
C THR A 67 0.02 1.55 -4.82
N ARG A 68 0.60 0.69 -3.96
CA ARG A 68 1.38 1.13 -2.79
C ARG A 68 2.55 2.03 -3.18
N SER A 69 3.27 1.67 -4.24
CA SER A 69 4.39 2.45 -4.79
C SER A 69 3.93 3.77 -5.41
N GLY A 70 2.83 3.75 -6.18
CA GLY A 70 2.26 4.96 -6.79
C GLY A 70 1.80 5.97 -5.75
N LEU A 71 1.05 5.52 -4.72
CA LEU A 71 0.61 6.40 -3.64
C LEU A 71 1.79 6.95 -2.83
N ARG A 72 2.80 6.11 -2.53
CA ARG A 72 4.03 6.57 -1.86
C ARG A 72 4.70 7.71 -2.64
N GLY A 73 4.81 7.57 -3.96
CA GLY A 73 5.37 8.63 -4.83
C GLY A 73 4.56 9.92 -4.80
N GLN A 74 3.22 9.81 -4.82
CA GLN A 74 2.31 10.97 -4.72
C GLN A 74 2.43 11.67 -3.37
N LEU A 75 2.43 10.92 -2.27
CA LEU A 75 2.56 11.46 -0.91
C LEU A 75 3.93 12.12 -0.69
N LEU A 76 4.99 11.52 -1.26
CA LEU A 76 6.32 12.13 -1.24
C LEU A 76 6.32 13.47 -1.98
N ALA A 77 5.77 13.52 -3.20
CA ALA A 77 5.68 14.77 -3.97
C ALA A 77 4.92 15.87 -3.19
N LEU A 78 3.77 15.52 -2.59
CA LEU A 78 3.01 16.44 -1.74
C LEU A 78 3.80 16.92 -0.52
N THR A 79 4.59 16.04 0.09
CA THR A 79 5.44 16.39 1.24
C THR A 79 6.53 17.38 0.82
N ILE A 80 7.23 17.11 -0.27
CA ILE A 80 8.31 17.98 -0.77
C ILE A 80 7.75 19.34 -1.19
N GLN A 81 6.60 19.37 -1.87
CA GLN A 81 5.91 20.61 -2.23
C GLN A 81 5.61 21.49 -1.01
N HIS A 82 5.30 20.88 0.13
CA HIS A 82 5.00 21.59 1.36
C HIS A 82 6.25 21.98 2.16
N GLU A 83 7.16 21.04 2.41
CA GLU A 83 8.32 21.24 3.29
C GLU A 83 9.49 21.93 2.58
N LYS A 84 9.70 21.65 1.28
CA LYS A 84 10.82 22.21 0.48
C LYS A 84 10.36 22.58 -0.93
N PRO A 85 9.52 23.63 -1.09
CA PRO A 85 8.98 24.03 -2.40
C PRO A 85 10.08 24.39 -3.42
N ASP A 86 11.20 24.93 -2.95
CA ASP A 86 12.35 25.27 -3.81
C ASP A 86 12.95 24.02 -4.47
N LEU A 87 13.06 22.90 -3.75
CA LEU A 87 13.56 21.64 -4.30
C LEU A 87 12.60 21.08 -5.35
N GLU A 88 11.29 21.14 -5.11
CA GLU A 88 10.31 20.71 -6.11
C GLU A 88 10.37 21.60 -7.36
N GLY A 89 10.52 22.91 -7.18
CA GLY A 89 10.69 23.86 -8.28
C GLY A 89 11.95 23.56 -9.10
N GLN A 90 13.08 23.26 -8.45
CA GLN A 90 14.31 22.86 -9.13
C GLN A 90 14.14 21.55 -9.91
N LYS A 91 13.53 20.53 -9.31
CA LYS A 91 13.28 19.25 -9.98
C LYS A 91 12.36 19.40 -11.18
N THR A 92 11.29 20.19 -11.05
CA THR A 92 10.34 20.42 -12.14
C THR A 92 11.02 21.12 -13.32
N LYS A 93 11.82 22.15 -13.05
CA LYS A 93 12.62 22.84 -14.08
C LYS A 93 13.62 21.91 -14.75
N LEU A 94 14.30 21.06 -13.97
CA LEU A 94 15.26 20.09 -14.50
C LEU A 94 14.61 19.09 -15.45
N LEU A 95 13.45 18.53 -15.06
CA LEU A 95 12.69 17.59 -15.89
C LEU A 95 12.20 18.24 -17.19
N GLN A 96 11.73 19.49 -17.13
CA GLN A 96 11.35 20.24 -18.33
C GLN A 96 12.53 20.43 -19.28
N GLN A 97 13.69 20.85 -18.75
CA GLN A 97 14.91 21.02 -19.55
C GLN A 97 15.42 19.70 -20.15
N GLU A 98 15.28 18.59 -19.41
CA GLU A 98 15.65 17.27 -19.90
C GLU A 98 14.75 16.84 -21.08
N GLU A 99 13.44 17.05 -20.95
CA GLU A 99 12.47 16.71 -22.01
C GLU A 99 12.69 17.57 -23.26
N ASP A 100 12.89 18.88 -23.09
CA ASP A 100 13.20 19.79 -24.19
C ASP A 100 14.47 19.36 -24.93
N LYS A 101 15.52 18.95 -24.21
CA LYS A 101 16.76 18.43 -24.79
C LYS A 101 16.57 17.10 -25.52
N LYS A 102 15.74 16.18 -25.00
CA LYS A 102 15.39 14.93 -25.69
C LYS A 102 14.66 15.19 -27.00
N ILE A 103 13.72 16.13 -26.99
CA ILE A 103 13.00 16.55 -28.21
C ILE A 103 13.97 17.18 -29.21
N GLN A 104 14.88 18.06 -28.76
CA GLN A 104 15.91 18.65 -29.62
C GLN A 104 16.83 17.59 -30.23
N LEU A 105 17.25 16.60 -29.44
CA LEU A 105 18.07 15.48 -29.92
C LEU A 105 17.35 14.69 -31.02
N ALA A 106 16.08 14.32 -30.80
CA ALA A 106 15.28 13.60 -31.78
C ALA A 106 15.11 14.39 -33.08
N LYS A 107 14.90 15.72 -33.00
CA LYS A 107 14.81 16.60 -34.18
C LYS A 107 16.12 16.69 -34.95
N LEU A 108 17.26 16.74 -34.25
CA LEU A 108 18.58 16.74 -34.90
C LEU A 108 18.83 15.41 -35.61
N GLU A 109 18.44 14.28 -35.02
CA GLU A 109 18.54 12.95 -35.63
C GLU A 109 17.64 12.82 -36.87
N GLU A 110 16.40 13.31 -36.79
CA GLU A 110 15.46 13.34 -37.92
C GLU A 110 15.98 14.23 -39.07
N SER A 111 16.44 15.43 -38.75
CA SER A 111 17.04 16.36 -39.71
C SER A 111 18.28 15.76 -40.39
N LEU A 112 19.12 15.03 -39.64
CA LEU A 112 20.28 14.31 -40.19
C LEU A 112 19.84 13.24 -41.20
N LEU A 113 18.84 12.42 -40.84
CA LEU A 113 18.28 11.39 -41.73
C LEU A 113 17.66 11.98 -42.99
N GLU A 114 16.89 13.07 -42.85
CA GLU A 114 16.29 13.78 -43.98
C GLU A 114 17.37 14.31 -44.91
N THR A 115 18.42 14.95 -44.37
CA THR A 115 19.52 15.53 -45.16
C THR A 115 20.29 14.44 -45.91
N LEU A 116 20.54 13.28 -45.29
CA LEU A 116 21.14 12.12 -45.97
C LEU A 116 20.23 11.56 -47.06
N ALA A 117 18.92 11.46 -46.82
CA ALA A 117 17.96 10.90 -47.76
C ALA A 117 17.67 11.81 -48.97
N THR A 118 17.69 13.13 -48.77
CA THR A 118 17.49 14.13 -49.85
C THR A 118 18.78 14.48 -50.59
N SER A 119 19.95 14.09 -50.07
CA SER A 119 21.22 14.34 -50.77
C SER A 119 21.28 13.58 -52.10
N GLN A 120 21.38 14.33 -53.21
CA GLN A 120 21.54 13.79 -54.55
C GLN A 120 22.98 14.03 -55.04
N GLY A 121 23.59 13.03 -55.68
CA GLY A 121 24.97 13.08 -56.16
C GLY A 121 25.98 12.39 -55.23
N ASN A 122 27.28 12.64 -55.44
CA ASN A 122 28.33 12.04 -54.62
C ASN A 122 28.42 12.74 -53.26
N ILE A 123 27.92 12.08 -52.21
CA ILE A 123 27.88 12.57 -50.83
C ILE A 123 29.28 12.99 -50.34
N LEU A 124 30.33 12.32 -50.81
CA LEU A 124 31.72 12.60 -50.40
C LEU A 124 32.27 13.91 -50.99
N GLU A 125 31.66 14.45 -52.04
CA GLU A 125 32.09 15.70 -52.69
C GLU A 125 31.33 16.93 -52.17
N ASN A 126 30.19 16.72 -51.51
CA ASN A 126 29.38 17.80 -50.96
C ASN A 126 29.95 18.29 -49.62
N LYS A 127 30.84 19.29 -49.69
CA LYS A 127 31.49 19.88 -48.51
C LYS A 127 30.49 20.50 -47.53
N ASP A 128 29.45 21.14 -48.02
CA ASP A 128 28.43 21.80 -47.18
C ASP A 128 27.64 20.75 -46.37
N LEU A 129 27.33 19.61 -46.99
CA LEU A 129 26.71 18.47 -46.33
C LEU A 129 27.62 17.89 -45.23
N ILE A 130 28.90 17.69 -45.53
CA ILE A 130 29.88 17.17 -44.55
C ILE A 130 30.03 18.12 -43.36
N GLU A 131 30.05 19.44 -43.61
CA GLU A 131 30.13 20.44 -42.56
C GLU A 131 28.87 20.46 -41.69
N SER A 132 27.68 20.42 -42.30
CA SER A 132 26.41 20.31 -41.57
C SER A 132 26.32 19.04 -40.74
N LEU A 133 26.76 17.88 -41.28
CA LEU A 133 26.82 16.62 -40.54
C LEU A 133 27.76 16.69 -39.33
N ASN A 134 28.92 17.34 -39.47
CA ASN A 134 29.85 17.54 -38.37
C ASN A 134 29.29 18.48 -37.29
N GLN A 135 28.60 19.55 -37.68
CA GLN A 135 27.93 20.46 -36.75
C GLN A 135 26.80 19.76 -35.98
N THR A 136 25.95 19.00 -36.67
CA THR A 136 24.86 18.21 -36.06
C THR A 136 25.41 17.17 -35.10
N LYS A 137 26.49 16.47 -35.48
CA LYS A 137 27.17 15.50 -34.60
C LYS A 137 27.75 16.17 -33.35
N ALA A 138 28.38 17.33 -33.49
CA ALA A 138 28.92 18.08 -32.35
C ALA A 138 27.80 18.56 -31.42
N SER A 139 26.69 19.08 -31.98
CA SER A 139 25.52 19.52 -31.20
C SER A 139 24.86 18.36 -30.46
N SER A 140 24.67 17.21 -31.13
CA SER A 140 24.14 15.98 -30.52
C SER A 140 25.03 15.51 -29.36
N ALA A 141 26.35 15.51 -29.53
CA ALA A 141 27.29 15.13 -28.47
C ALA A 141 27.19 16.05 -27.24
N LEU A 142 27.08 17.37 -27.44
CA LEU A 142 26.90 18.34 -26.35
C LEU A 142 25.57 18.14 -25.62
N ILE A 143 24.47 17.89 -26.35
CA ILE A 143 23.16 17.60 -25.74
C ILE A 143 23.24 16.32 -24.92
N GLN A 144 23.89 15.28 -25.44
CA GLN A 144 24.03 14.00 -24.75
C GLN A 144 24.90 14.12 -23.49
N GLU A 145 25.94 14.95 -23.51
CA GLU A 145 26.73 15.28 -22.32
C GLU A 145 25.88 16.05 -21.29
N SER A 146 25.13 17.05 -21.72
CA SER A 146 24.24 17.80 -20.82
C SER A 146 23.14 16.93 -20.21
N LEU A 147 22.58 15.97 -20.96
CA LEU A 147 21.64 14.98 -20.43
C LEU A 147 22.29 14.09 -19.35
N LYS A 148 23.56 13.71 -19.51
CA LYS A 148 24.29 12.96 -18.48
C LYS A 148 24.51 13.79 -17.21
N GLU A 149 24.77 15.09 -17.35
CA GLU A 149 24.88 16.00 -16.20
C GLU A 149 23.53 16.19 -15.49
N SER A 150 22.45 16.41 -16.25
CA SER A 150 21.10 16.47 -15.71
C SER A 150 20.72 15.19 -14.94
N TYR A 151 21.11 14.02 -15.45
CA TYR A 151 20.88 12.75 -14.76
C TYR A 151 21.64 12.65 -13.41
N LYS A 152 22.89 13.12 -13.34
CA LYS A 152 23.64 13.17 -12.08
C LYS A 152 22.97 14.10 -11.06
N LEU A 153 22.50 15.27 -11.52
CA LEU A 153 21.80 16.23 -10.68
C LEU A 153 20.44 15.68 -10.22
N GLN A 154 19.74 14.92 -11.07
CA GLN A 154 18.50 14.23 -10.70
C GLN A 154 18.73 13.25 -9.55
N ILE A 155 19.79 12.44 -9.60
CA ILE A 155 20.14 11.52 -8.50
C ILE A 155 20.38 12.29 -7.20
N SER A 156 21.11 13.41 -7.26
CA SER A 156 21.36 14.25 -6.07
C SER A 156 20.05 14.82 -5.49
N LEU A 157 19.15 15.30 -6.36
CA LEU A 157 17.84 15.80 -5.92
C LEU A 157 16.96 14.69 -5.34
N ASP A 158 17.01 13.48 -5.91
CA ASP A 158 16.25 12.35 -5.41
C ASP A 158 16.76 11.90 -4.03
N GLN A 159 18.08 11.93 -3.78
CA GLN A 159 18.64 11.68 -2.45
C GLN A 159 18.14 12.68 -1.39
N GLU A 160 18.04 13.96 -1.74
CA GLU A 160 17.47 14.96 -0.82
C GLU A 160 15.97 14.73 -0.55
N ARG A 161 15.23 14.24 -1.55
CA ARG A 161 13.82 13.89 -1.41
C ARG A 161 13.63 12.65 -0.54
N ASP A 162 14.53 11.67 -0.66
CA ASP A 162 14.45 10.39 0.05
C ASP A 162 14.49 10.56 1.57
N ALA A 163 14.98 11.70 2.08
CA ALA A 163 14.87 12.07 3.49
C ALA A 163 13.41 11.99 4.01
N TYR A 164 12.42 12.30 3.17
CA TYR A 164 10.99 12.27 3.52
C TYR A 164 10.27 10.97 3.14
N LEU A 165 10.97 10.01 2.52
CA LEU A 165 10.40 8.73 2.12
C LEU A 165 9.76 7.94 3.28
N PRO A 166 10.30 7.92 4.51
CA PRO A 166 9.69 7.19 5.63
C PRO A 166 8.27 7.68 5.99
N LEU A 167 8.00 8.99 5.87
CA LEU A 167 6.67 9.57 6.07
C LEU A 167 5.69 9.06 5.01
N ALA A 168 6.09 9.14 3.74
CA ALA A 168 5.26 8.72 2.61
C ALA A 168 4.97 7.22 2.63
N GLU A 169 5.94 6.40 3.05
CA GLU A 169 5.75 4.96 3.20
C GLU A 169 4.77 4.63 4.33
N SER A 170 4.93 5.27 5.49
CA SER A 170 4.03 5.09 6.64
C SER A 170 2.60 5.53 6.32
N ALA A 171 2.45 6.66 5.62
CA ALA A 171 1.15 7.15 5.16
C ALA A 171 0.51 6.24 4.08
N SER A 172 1.30 5.72 3.14
CA SER A 172 0.81 4.71 2.18
C SER A 172 0.33 3.46 2.92
N LYS A 173 1.09 2.94 3.90
CA LYS A 173 0.67 1.81 4.74
C LYS A 173 -0.69 2.09 5.42
N MET A 174 -0.84 3.24 6.08
CA MET A 174 -2.10 3.65 6.72
C MET A 174 -3.29 3.62 5.74
N TYR A 175 -3.14 4.16 4.53
CA TYR A 175 -4.22 4.17 3.53
C TYR A 175 -4.67 2.76 3.13
N PHE A 176 -3.73 1.85 2.88
CA PHE A 176 -4.09 0.48 2.47
C PHE A 176 -4.70 -0.33 3.61
N ILE A 177 -4.27 -0.09 4.86
CA ILE A 177 -4.92 -0.68 6.04
C ILE A 177 -6.38 -0.23 6.12
N ILE A 178 -6.66 1.07 5.97
CA ILE A 178 -8.05 1.56 6.03
C ILE A 178 -8.89 1.12 4.83
N SER A 179 -8.27 0.94 3.66
CA SER A 179 -8.95 0.43 2.46
C SER A 179 -9.43 -1.02 2.63
N ASP A 180 -8.70 -1.82 3.40
CA ASP A 180 -9.03 -3.23 3.65
C ASP A 180 -10.26 -3.41 4.54
N LEU A 181 -10.70 -2.37 5.27
CA LEU A 181 -11.92 -2.45 6.11
C LEU A 181 -13.19 -2.74 5.29
N SER A 182 -13.20 -2.37 4.01
CA SER A 182 -14.30 -2.67 3.09
C SER A 182 -14.57 -4.17 2.92
N LYS A 183 -13.56 -5.02 3.19
CA LYS A 183 -13.68 -6.49 3.16
C LYS A 183 -14.50 -7.05 4.32
N ILE A 184 -14.55 -6.31 5.43
CA ILE A 184 -15.29 -6.71 6.64
C ILE A 184 -16.73 -6.20 6.54
N ASN A 185 -16.89 -4.92 6.21
CA ASN A 185 -18.20 -4.32 6.00
C ASN A 185 -18.16 -3.43 4.75
N ASN A 186 -19.09 -3.67 3.84
CA ASN A 186 -19.19 -2.95 2.58
C ASN A 186 -19.38 -1.42 2.75
N MET A 187 -19.88 -0.97 3.91
CA MET A 187 -20.03 0.45 4.23
C MET A 187 -18.69 1.14 4.56
N TYR A 188 -17.64 0.38 4.92
CA TYR A 188 -16.32 0.93 5.29
C TYR A 188 -15.46 1.20 4.06
N ARG A 189 -15.94 2.08 3.19
CA ARG A 189 -15.25 2.52 1.97
C ARG A 189 -14.76 3.95 2.15
N PHE A 190 -13.45 4.12 2.23
CA PHE A 190 -12.82 5.43 2.40
C PHE A 190 -12.21 5.90 1.09
N SER A 191 -12.53 7.14 0.68
CA SER A 191 -11.96 7.71 -0.54
C SER A 191 -10.50 8.15 -0.35
N LEU A 192 -9.66 7.91 -1.35
CA LEU A 192 -8.29 8.43 -1.39
C LEU A 192 -8.25 9.96 -1.23
N ALA A 193 -9.19 10.68 -1.85
CA ALA A 193 -9.27 12.13 -1.75
C ALA A 193 -9.47 12.62 -0.29
N ALA A 194 -10.26 11.91 0.52
CA ALA A 194 -10.40 12.23 1.94
C ALA A 194 -9.10 11.99 2.71
N PHE A 195 -8.41 10.88 2.43
CA PHE A 195 -7.12 10.59 3.03
C PHE A 195 -6.07 11.65 2.68
N LEU A 196 -5.98 12.08 1.41
CA LEU A 196 -5.05 13.13 0.98
C LEU A 196 -5.34 14.48 1.66
N ARG A 197 -6.61 14.81 1.93
CA ARG A 197 -6.96 16.00 2.72
C ARG A 197 -6.49 15.91 4.17
N LEU A 198 -6.64 14.74 4.81
CA LEU A 198 -6.11 14.51 6.16
C LEU A 198 -4.58 14.59 6.18
N PHE A 199 -3.93 14.03 5.17
CA PHE A 199 -2.48 14.11 5.00
C PHE A 199 -2.00 15.56 4.86
N GLN A 200 -2.64 16.35 4.01
CA GLN A 200 -2.31 17.77 3.83
C GLN A 200 -2.55 18.58 5.12
N ARG A 201 -3.63 18.28 5.84
CA ARG A 201 -3.89 18.88 7.16
C ARG A 201 -2.78 18.53 8.16
N ALA A 202 -2.26 17.31 8.11
CA ALA A 202 -1.14 16.90 8.96
C ALA A 202 0.15 17.67 8.67
N LEU A 203 0.44 17.93 7.39
CA LEU A 203 1.59 18.74 6.99
C LEU A 203 1.49 20.19 7.48
N GLN A 204 0.28 20.76 7.48
CA GLN A 204 0.02 22.13 7.93
C GLN A 204 0.24 22.33 9.44
N ASN A 205 0.29 21.26 10.24
CA ASN A 205 0.57 21.38 11.67
C ASN A 205 2.00 21.88 11.88
N LYS A 206 2.13 23.16 12.25
CA LYS A 206 3.41 23.81 12.59
C LYS A 206 3.82 23.39 14.00
N GLN A 207 4.54 22.29 14.08
CA GLN A 207 5.42 22.02 15.21
C GLN A 207 6.83 22.31 14.72
N ASP A 208 7.40 23.40 15.22
CA ASP A 208 8.76 23.80 14.90
C ASP A 208 9.70 22.73 15.48
N SER A 209 10.35 21.98 14.59
CA SER A 209 11.39 21.02 14.95
C SER A 209 12.60 21.35 14.10
N GLU A 210 13.74 21.64 14.73
CA GLU A 210 14.96 22.02 14.01
C GLU A 210 15.55 20.86 13.18
N ASN A 211 15.21 19.61 13.51
CA ASN A 211 15.68 18.41 12.83
C ASN A 211 14.58 17.77 11.96
N THR A 212 14.90 17.55 10.68
CA THR A 212 14.05 16.86 9.69
C THR A 212 13.57 15.48 10.17
N GLU A 213 14.42 14.70 10.84
CA GLU A 213 14.05 13.36 11.31
C GLU A 213 13.01 13.43 12.44
N GLN A 214 13.20 14.35 13.38
CA GLN A 214 12.24 14.59 14.46
C GLN A 214 10.93 15.13 13.91
N ARG A 215 10.99 16.03 12.92
CA ARG A 215 9.83 16.56 12.20
C ARG A 215 9.03 15.42 11.53
N ILE A 216 9.70 14.48 10.87
CA ILE A 216 9.06 13.31 10.23
C ILE A 216 8.34 12.44 11.27
N GLN A 217 8.98 12.13 12.39
CA GLN A 217 8.35 11.31 13.45
C GLN A 217 7.12 12.00 14.05
N SER A 218 7.21 13.31 14.31
CA SER A 218 6.08 14.11 14.79
C SER A 218 4.93 14.14 13.78
N LEU A 219 5.23 14.30 12.49
CA LEU A 219 4.23 14.26 11.41
C LEU A 219 3.56 12.88 11.31
N ILE A 220 4.32 11.80 11.37
CA ILE A 220 3.77 10.42 11.36
C ILE A 220 2.85 10.23 12.56
N SER A 221 3.26 10.64 13.76
CA SER A 221 2.47 10.51 14.98
C SER A 221 1.15 11.32 14.92
N SER A 222 1.24 12.58 14.49
CA SER A 222 0.10 13.48 14.27
C SER A 222 -0.88 12.89 13.24
N LEU A 223 -0.37 12.44 12.09
CA LEU A 223 -1.17 11.81 11.03
C LEU A 223 -1.85 10.53 11.53
N LYS A 224 -1.12 9.68 12.26
CA LYS A 224 -1.66 8.45 12.86
C LYS A 224 -2.87 8.75 13.74
N HIS A 225 -2.78 9.78 14.58
CA HIS A 225 -3.88 10.20 15.45
C HIS A 225 -5.08 10.70 14.65
N MET A 226 -4.87 11.61 13.70
CA MET A 226 -5.94 12.14 12.86
C MET A 226 -6.64 11.07 12.02
N VAL A 227 -5.87 10.13 11.46
CA VAL A 227 -6.43 9.01 10.68
C VAL A 227 -7.24 8.10 11.60
N TYR A 228 -6.70 7.72 12.76
CA TYR A 228 -7.40 6.84 13.68
C TYR A 228 -8.72 7.46 14.17
N GLU A 229 -8.67 8.72 14.61
CA GLU A 229 -9.85 9.46 15.07
C GLU A 229 -10.89 9.56 13.95
N TYR A 230 -10.49 9.97 12.75
CA TYR A 230 -11.40 10.11 11.60
C TYR A 230 -12.10 8.78 11.27
N ILE A 231 -11.37 7.67 11.27
CA ILE A 231 -11.94 6.35 10.97
C ILE A 231 -12.85 5.89 12.10
N CYS A 232 -12.46 6.02 13.37
CA CYS A 232 -13.27 5.61 14.52
C CYS A 232 -14.63 6.32 14.59
N HIS A 233 -14.74 7.55 14.11
CA HIS A 233 -16.02 8.26 13.97
C HIS A 233 -16.98 7.61 12.94
N CYS A 234 -16.44 6.87 11.98
CA CYS A 234 -17.22 6.18 10.95
C CYS A 234 -17.54 4.71 11.27
N LEU A 235 -16.84 4.12 12.24
CA LEU A 235 -17.00 2.70 12.61
C LEU A 235 -18.08 2.51 13.68
N PHE A 236 -18.77 1.37 13.62
CA PHE A 236 -19.58 0.92 14.75
C PHE A 236 -18.69 0.64 15.97
N LYS A 237 -19.22 0.87 17.17
CA LYS A 237 -18.49 0.65 18.44
C LYS A 237 -17.92 -0.77 18.56
N ALA A 238 -18.63 -1.76 18.04
CA ALA A 238 -18.18 -3.17 18.03
C ALA A 238 -16.91 -3.39 17.20
N ASP A 239 -16.71 -2.59 16.14
CA ASP A 239 -15.61 -2.76 15.18
C ASP A 239 -14.37 -1.94 15.52
N GLN A 240 -14.47 -1.01 16.49
CA GLN A 240 -13.35 -0.13 16.86
C GLN A 240 -12.14 -0.90 17.39
N LEU A 241 -12.36 -1.92 18.23
CA LEU A 241 -11.27 -2.75 18.75
C LEU A 241 -10.61 -3.61 17.65
N MET A 242 -11.43 -4.15 16.75
CA MET A 242 -10.95 -4.88 15.58
C MET A 242 -10.05 -3.98 14.73
N PHE A 243 -10.52 -2.76 14.42
CA PHE A 243 -9.75 -1.78 13.67
C PHE A 243 -8.45 -1.43 14.39
N ALA A 244 -8.48 -1.20 15.71
CA ALA A 244 -7.29 -0.88 16.48
C ALA A 244 -6.21 -1.96 16.37
N LEU A 245 -6.58 -3.24 16.52
CA LEU A 245 -5.62 -4.35 16.38
C LEU A 245 -5.13 -4.51 14.94
N HIS A 246 -6.04 -4.40 13.96
CA HIS A 246 -5.66 -4.46 12.55
C HIS A 246 -4.70 -3.34 12.16
N PHE A 247 -4.93 -2.13 12.68
CA PHE A 247 -4.11 -0.96 12.45
C PHE A 247 -2.73 -1.10 13.11
N VAL A 248 -2.66 -1.59 14.35
CA VAL A 248 -1.38 -1.88 15.02
C VAL A 248 -0.59 -2.94 14.24
N ARG A 249 -1.24 -4.03 13.82
CA ARG A 249 -0.58 -5.08 13.02
C ARG A 249 -0.02 -4.54 11.71
N GLY A 250 -0.78 -3.71 11.01
CA GLY A 250 -0.35 -3.15 9.72
C GLY A 250 0.75 -2.11 9.85
N MET A 251 0.77 -1.33 10.94
CA MET A 251 1.76 -0.28 11.17
C MET A 251 3.05 -0.79 11.81
N HIS A 252 2.92 -1.77 12.71
CA HIS A 252 4.01 -2.31 13.52
C HIS A 252 4.09 -3.85 13.42
N PRO A 253 4.34 -4.40 12.21
CA PRO A 253 4.47 -5.85 12.04
C PRO A 253 5.61 -6.45 12.88
N GLU A 254 6.62 -5.66 13.23
CA GLU A 254 7.76 -6.06 14.07
C GLU A 254 7.39 -6.45 15.51
N LEU A 255 6.20 -6.06 16.00
CA LEU A 255 5.72 -6.42 17.33
C LEU A 255 5.21 -7.86 17.41
N PHE A 256 5.04 -8.53 16.28
CA PHE A 256 4.46 -9.86 16.14
C PHE A 256 5.53 -10.79 15.57
N GLN A 257 5.92 -11.80 16.32
CA GLN A 257 6.83 -12.83 15.81
C GLN A 257 6.09 -13.80 14.86
N GLU A 258 6.86 -14.62 14.16
CA GLU A 258 6.30 -15.64 13.26
C GLU A 258 5.29 -16.54 13.98
N ASN A 259 4.18 -16.84 13.31
CA ASN A 259 3.07 -17.66 13.81
C ASN A 259 2.29 -17.11 15.02
N GLU A 260 2.73 -16.02 15.68
CA GLU A 260 2.01 -15.46 16.84
C GLU A 260 0.62 -14.93 16.46
N TRP A 261 0.52 -14.22 15.34
CA TRP A 261 -0.77 -13.69 14.89
C TRP A 261 -1.72 -14.79 14.41
N ASP A 262 -1.18 -15.79 13.72
CA ASP A 262 -2.01 -16.85 13.14
C ASP A 262 -2.49 -17.84 14.21
N THR A 263 -1.73 -17.99 15.30
CA THR A 263 -2.18 -18.69 16.51
C THR A 263 -3.22 -17.89 17.28
N PHE A 264 -3.02 -16.58 17.45
CA PHE A 264 -4.02 -15.69 18.05
C PHE A 264 -5.38 -15.76 17.34
N THR A 265 -5.37 -15.74 16.00
CA THR A 265 -6.58 -15.82 15.17
C THR A 265 -7.12 -17.24 14.97
N GLY A 266 -6.37 -18.27 15.41
CA GLY A 266 -6.77 -19.67 15.32
C GLY A 266 -6.59 -20.33 13.95
N VAL A 267 -5.93 -19.68 12.99
CA VAL A 267 -5.73 -20.17 11.61
C VAL A 267 -4.81 -21.40 11.57
N VAL A 268 -3.70 -21.38 12.32
CA VAL A 268 -2.70 -22.47 12.36
C VAL A 268 -3.22 -23.73 13.09
N VAL A 269 -4.23 -23.56 13.94
CA VAL A 269 -4.67 -24.55 14.92
C VAL A 269 -5.54 -25.64 14.29
N GLY A 270 -6.29 -25.30 13.23
CA GLY A 270 -7.22 -26.21 12.55
C GLY A 270 -6.54 -27.43 11.90
N ASP A 271 -5.34 -27.25 11.33
CA ASP A 271 -4.65 -28.32 10.58
C ASP A 271 -3.68 -29.15 11.44
N MET A 272 -3.07 -28.55 12.48
CA MET A 272 -2.09 -29.26 13.31
C MET A 272 -2.71 -30.21 14.36
N LEU A 273 -3.94 -29.93 14.82
CA LEU A 273 -4.55 -30.57 16.00
C LEU A 273 -5.72 -31.53 15.70
N ARG A 274 -6.15 -31.69 14.44
CA ARG A 274 -7.28 -32.56 14.05
C ARG A 274 -7.04 -34.08 14.20
N LYS A 275 -5.87 -34.51 14.69
CA LYS A 275 -5.64 -35.93 15.04
C LYS A 275 -6.22 -36.21 16.43
N ALA A 276 -7.42 -36.80 16.47
CA ALA A 276 -8.20 -37.10 17.67
C ALA A 276 -7.45 -37.92 18.76
N ASP A 277 -6.43 -38.70 18.40
CA ASP A 277 -5.62 -39.49 19.33
C ASP A 277 -4.63 -38.67 20.19
N SER A 278 -4.53 -37.36 19.95
CA SER A 278 -3.56 -36.45 20.61
C SER A 278 -4.11 -35.81 21.88
N GLN A 279 -5.44 -35.73 22.05
CA GLN A 279 -6.07 -34.87 23.05
C GLN A 279 -5.82 -35.32 24.50
N GLN A 280 -5.88 -36.63 24.77
CA GLN A 280 -5.58 -37.18 26.10
C GLN A 280 -4.10 -37.07 26.47
N LYS A 281 -3.20 -37.42 25.54
CA LYS A 281 -1.74 -37.35 25.78
C LYS A 281 -1.23 -35.93 26.01
N ILE A 282 -1.83 -34.93 25.36
CA ILE A 282 -1.46 -33.53 25.55
C ILE A 282 -1.98 -33.01 26.91
N ARG A 283 -3.17 -33.46 27.34
CA ARG A 283 -3.74 -33.13 28.65
C ARG A 283 -2.84 -33.60 29.80
N ASP A 284 -2.29 -34.81 29.69
CA ASP A 284 -1.42 -35.40 30.71
C ASP A 284 -0.07 -34.67 30.87
N GLN A 285 0.29 -33.81 29.92
CA GLN A 285 1.54 -33.04 29.93
C GLN A 285 1.36 -31.58 30.37
N LEU A 286 0.17 -31.19 30.81
CA LEU A 286 -0.13 -29.84 31.27
C LEU A 286 -0.16 -29.77 32.81
N PRO A 287 0.20 -28.63 33.41
CA PRO A 287 0.11 -28.43 34.85
C PRO A 287 -1.30 -28.66 35.39
N SER A 288 -1.41 -29.37 36.52
CA SER A 288 -2.70 -29.77 37.12
C SER A 288 -3.55 -28.63 37.67
N TRP A 289 -3.00 -27.41 37.77
CA TRP A 289 -3.73 -26.23 38.24
C TRP A 289 -4.57 -25.55 37.15
N ILE A 290 -4.37 -25.91 35.88
CA ILE A 290 -5.08 -25.30 34.75
C ILE A 290 -6.44 -25.97 34.58
N ASP A 291 -7.49 -25.16 34.48
CA ASP A 291 -8.86 -25.64 34.29
C ASP A 291 -9.02 -26.39 32.96
N GLN A 292 -9.91 -27.38 32.95
CA GLN A 292 -10.11 -28.24 31.77
C GLN A 292 -10.56 -27.47 30.52
N GLU A 293 -11.29 -26.36 30.71
CA GLU A 293 -11.74 -25.48 29.62
C GLU A 293 -10.56 -24.76 28.95
N GLN A 294 -9.55 -24.35 29.74
CA GLN A 294 -8.36 -23.64 29.24
C GLN A 294 -7.25 -24.58 28.76
N SER A 295 -7.29 -25.85 29.19
CA SER A 295 -6.31 -26.87 28.83
C SER A 295 -6.08 -26.96 27.31
N TRP A 296 -7.13 -26.85 26.50
CA TRP A 296 -7.01 -26.90 25.04
C TRP A 296 -6.29 -25.67 24.45
N ALA A 297 -6.56 -24.48 24.98
CA ALA A 297 -5.90 -23.25 24.54
C ALA A 297 -4.41 -23.25 24.92
N VAL A 298 -4.08 -23.70 26.14
CA VAL A 298 -2.69 -23.81 26.61
C VAL A 298 -1.93 -24.91 25.84
N ALA A 299 -2.57 -26.04 25.54
CA ALA A 299 -2.02 -27.07 24.66
C ALA A 299 -1.67 -26.52 23.28
N THR A 300 -2.58 -25.73 22.71
CA THR A 300 -2.39 -25.08 21.40
C THR A 300 -1.21 -24.12 21.44
N LEU A 301 -1.12 -23.29 22.49
CA LEU A 301 0.00 -22.38 22.71
C LEU A 301 1.33 -23.14 22.80
N LYS A 302 1.37 -24.26 23.52
CA LYS A 302 2.56 -25.12 23.66
C LYS A 302 3.04 -25.68 22.32
N ILE A 303 2.12 -26.16 21.49
CA ILE A 303 2.44 -26.78 20.20
C ILE A 303 2.88 -25.73 19.19
N ALA A 304 2.15 -24.62 19.10
CA ALA A 304 2.39 -23.62 18.08
C ALA A 304 3.55 -22.67 18.43
N LEU A 305 3.74 -22.36 19.71
CA LEU A 305 4.79 -21.46 20.22
C LEU A 305 5.58 -22.11 21.37
N PRO A 306 6.39 -23.14 21.10
CA PRO A 306 7.10 -23.89 22.14
C PRO A 306 8.12 -23.03 22.90
N SER A 307 8.80 -22.10 22.23
CA SER A 307 9.77 -21.19 22.86
C SER A 307 9.12 -20.28 23.91
N LEU A 308 7.94 -19.75 23.60
CA LEU A 308 7.16 -18.94 24.53
C LEU A 308 6.70 -19.79 25.72
N TYR A 309 6.16 -20.98 25.48
CA TYR A 309 5.72 -21.89 26.55
C TYR A 309 6.85 -22.22 27.54
N GLN A 310 8.06 -22.50 27.02
CA GLN A 310 9.24 -22.75 27.86
C GLN A 310 9.65 -21.52 28.67
N THR A 311 9.52 -20.33 28.10
CA THR A 311 9.87 -19.07 28.79
C THR A 311 8.90 -18.72 29.91
N LEU A 312 7.61 -19.08 29.75
CA LEU A 312 6.55 -18.79 30.71
C LEU A 312 6.58 -19.69 31.95
N CYS A 313 7.21 -20.87 31.86
CA CYS A 313 7.33 -21.82 32.97
C CYS A 313 6.00 -22.04 33.73
N PHE A 314 4.95 -22.51 33.05
CA PHE A 314 3.64 -22.76 33.68
C PHE A 314 3.65 -23.78 34.83
N GLU A 315 4.78 -24.45 35.05
CA GLU A 315 5.04 -25.33 36.20
C GLU A 315 5.08 -24.55 37.54
N ASP A 316 5.41 -23.25 37.53
CA ASP A 316 5.37 -22.40 38.72
C ASP A 316 3.93 -22.02 39.08
N ALA A 317 3.22 -22.95 39.71
CA ALA A 317 1.83 -22.77 40.12
C ALA A 317 1.64 -21.61 41.10
N ALA A 318 2.65 -21.22 41.88
CA ALA A 318 2.50 -20.15 42.87
C ALA A 318 2.37 -18.78 42.18
N LEU A 319 3.24 -18.51 41.21
CA LEU A 319 3.22 -17.29 40.41
C LEU A 319 1.95 -17.21 39.55
N TRP A 320 1.56 -18.31 38.90
CA TRP A 320 0.41 -18.27 38.00
C TRP A 320 -0.92 -18.25 38.74
N ARG A 321 -1.03 -18.81 39.96
CA ARG A 321 -2.23 -18.69 40.79
C ARG A 321 -2.51 -17.25 41.22
N THR A 322 -1.49 -16.47 41.58
CA THR A 322 -1.70 -15.06 41.96
C THR A 322 -2.19 -14.25 40.76
N TYR A 323 -1.63 -14.50 39.58
CA TYR A 323 -2.12 -13.91 38.32
C TYR A 323 -3.56 -14.35 38.00
N TYR A 324 -3.85 -15.65 38.08
CA TYR A 324 -5.14 -16.23 37.69
C TYR A 324 -6.31 -15.76 38.55
N HIS A 325 -6.08 -15.56 39.85
CA HIS A 325 -7.09 -15.07 40.79
C HIS A 325 -7.25 -13.55 40.79
N ASN A 326 -6.36 -12.80 40.14
CA ASN A 326 -6.47 -11.35 40.10
C ASN A 326 -7.59 -10.90 39.15
N SER A 327 -8.43 -9.98 39.62
CA SER A 327 -9.52 -9.39 38.84
C SER A 327 -9.05 -8.51 37.66
N MET A 328 -7.83 -7.95 37.74
CA MET A 328 -7.22 -7.12 36.69
C MET A 328 -5.89 -7.72 36.23
N CYS A 329 -5.92 -9.02 35.89
CA CYS A 329 -4.72 -9.77 35.53
C CYS A 329 -3.96 -9.17 34.32
N GLU A 330 -4.64 -8.44 33.43
CA GLU A 330 -3.99 -7.78 32.29
C GLU A 330 -3.03 -6.64 32.67
N GLN A 331 -3.14 -6.08 33.89
CA GLN A 331 -2.26 -5.03 34.41
C GLN A 331 -1.16 -5.60 35.31
N GLU A 332 -1.51 -6.62 36.09
CA GLU A 332 -0.64 -7.27 37.06
C GLU A 332 0.04 -8.51 36.47
N PHE A 333 0.68 -8.34 35.31
CA PHE A 333 1.47 -9.42 34.70
C PHE A 333 2.74 -9.69 35.54
N PRO A 334 3.14 -10.95 35.76
CA PRO A 334 4.29 -11.29 36.58
C PRO A 334 5.56 -10.54 36.14
N SER A 335 6.08 -9.67 37.01
CA SER A 335 7.15 -8.71 36.68
C SER A 335 8.46 -9.37 36.24
N ILE A 336 8.73 -10.59 36.73
CA ILE A 336 9.88 -11.42 36.35
C ILE A 336 9.81 -11.79 34.85
N LEU A 337 8.59 -12.06 34.36
CA LEU A 337 8.33 -12.46 32.97
C LEU A 337 8.06 -11.27 32.07
N ALA A 338 7.54 -10.16 32.60
CA ALA A 338 7.23 -8.95 31.84
C ALA A 338 8.43 -8.37 31.06
N LYS A 339 9.67 -8.61 31.53
CA LYS A 339 10.90 -8.19 30.82
C LYS A 339 11.34 -9.16 29.71
N LYS A 340 10.85 -10.41 29.75
CA LYS A 340 11.24 -11.49 28.82
C LYS A 340 10.20 -11.72 27.73
N VAL A 341 8.99 -11.22 27.92
CA VAL A 341 7.81 -11.50 27.08
C VAL A 341 7.34 -10.20 26.43
N SER A 342 7.04 -10.27 25.13
CA SER A 342 6.55 -9.10 24.37
C SER A 342 5.14 -8.69 24.81
N LEU A 343 4.74 -7.46 24.52
CA LEU A 343 3.39 -6.97 24.83
C LEU A 343 2.30 -7.81 24.14
N PHE A 344 2.55 -8.30 22.92
CA PHE A 344 1.60 -9.16 22.21
C PHE A 344 1.55 -10.57 22.80
N GLN A 345 2.70 -11.13 23.19
CA GLN A 345 2.75 -12.43 23.87
C GLN A 345 1.99 -12.43 25.20
N GLN A 346 1.95 -11.30 25.91
CA GLN A 346 1.08 -11.16 27.10
C GLN A 346 -0.41 -11.34 26.75
N ILE A 347 -0.86 -10.88 25.57
CA ILE A 347 -2.23 -11.11 25.09
C ILE A 347 -2.47 -12.59 24.82
N LEU A 348 -1.51 -13.30 24.21
CA LEU A 348 -1.61 -14.74 23.96
C LEU A 348 -1.78 -15.52 25.28
N VAL A 349 -1.09 -15.10 26.34
CA VAL A 349 -1.26 -15.68 27.69
C VAL A 349 -2.65 -15.40 28.24
N VAL A 350 -3.14 -14.16 28.13
CA VAL A 350 -4.49 -13.80 28.55
C VAL A 350 -5.53 -14.61 27.77
N GLN A 351 -5.37 -14.76 26.45
CA GLN A 351 -6.26 -15.57 25.61
C GLN A 351 -6.30 -17.03 26.04
N ALA A 352 -5.16 -17.60 26.44
CA ALA A 352 -5.06 -19.00 26.82
C ALA A 352 -5.51 -19.30 28.26
N LEU A 353 -5.41 -18.34 29.19
CA LEU A 353 -5.72 -18.54 30.61
C LEU A 353 -7.01 -17.85 31.07
N ARG A 354 -7.24 -16.61 30.64
CA ARG A 354 -8.33 -15.72 31.11
C ARG A 354 -9.00 -15.03 29.92
N PRO A 355 -9.73 -15.77 29.07
CA PRO A 355 -10.39 -15.22 27.88
C PRO A 355 -11.45 -14.15 28.23
N ASP A 356 -11.93 -14.12 29.47
CA ASP A 356 -12.81 -13.08 29.99
C ASP A 356 -12.12 -11.69 30.08
N ARG A 357 -10.79 -11.63 30.21
CA ARG A 357 -10.01 -10.38 30.25
C ARG A 357 -9.38 -10.00 28.91
N LEU A 358 -9.32 -10.94 27.96
CA LEU A 358 -9.77 -10.74 26.58
C LEU A 358 -9.67 -9.31 26.01
N GLN A 359 -10.86 -8.70 25.99
CA GLN A 359 -11.16 -7.38 25.48
C GLN A 359 -10.31 -6.27 26.13
N SER A 360 -10.16 -6.29 27.45
CA SER A 360 -9.39 -5.29 28.19
C SER A 360 -7.90 -5.36 27.86
N ALA A 361 -7.34 -6.57 27.75
CA ALA A 361 -5.95 -6.77 27.37
C ALA A 361 -5.65 -6.25 25.96
N MET A 362 -6.52 -6.55 24.98
CA MET A 362 -6.41 -6.04 23.62
C MET A 362 -6.50 -4.51 23.56
N ALA A 363 -7.42 -3.92 24.33
CA ALA A 363 -7.56 -2.47 24.41
C ALA A 363 -6.30 -1.81 24.99
N LEU A 364 -5.79 -2.30 26.12
CA LEU A 364 -4.57 -1.79 26.73
C LEU A 364 -3.34 -1.94 25.83
N PHE A 365 -3.24 -3.06 25.11
CA PHE A 365 -2.20 -3.25 24.11
C PHE A 365 -2.28 -2.17 23.02
N ALA A 366 -3.45 -1.98 22.42
CA ALA A 366 -3.65 -0.96 21.40
C ALA A 366 -3.36 0.46 21.92
N CYS A 367 -3.76 0.78 23.16
CA CYS A 367 -3.41 2.04 23.83
C CYS A 367 -1.90 2.25 23.95
N LYS A 368 -1.17 1.21 24.40
CA LYS A 368 0.29 1.31 24.60
C LYS A 368 1.03 1.47 23.28
N THR A 369 0.60 0.78 22.22
CA THR A 369 1.27 0.80 20.91
C THR A 369 0.93 2.05 20.10
N LEU A 370 -0.32 2.50 20.12
CA LEU A 370 -0.74 3.67 19.34
C LEU A 370 -0.46 4.99 20.07
N GLY A 371 -0.18 4.95 21.38
CA GLY A 371 -0.22 6.10 22.29
C GLY A 371 -1.62 6.27 22.86
N ASN A 372 -1.79 7.07 23.91
CA ASN A 372 -3.10 7.33 24.54
C ASN A 372 -4.04 8.08 23.56
N ILE A 373 -4.61 7.36 22.60
CA ILE A 373 -5.61 7.84 21.64
C ILE A 373 -7.04 7.73 22.24
N TRP A 374 -7.18 7.03 23.37
CA TRP A 374 -8.45 6.73 24.04
C TRP A 374 -8.80 7.71 25.17
N LYS A 375 -8.63 9.02 24.98
CA LYS A 375 -9.13 10.01 25.95
C LYS A 375 -10.46 10.60 25.50
#